data_AF-R6ABU7-F1
#
_entry.id   AF-R6ABU7-F1
#
_cell.length_a   1.000
_cell.length_b   1.000
_cell.length_c   1.000
_cell.angle_alpha   90.00
_cell.angle_beta   90.00
_cell.angle_gamma   90.00
#
_symmetry.space_group_name_H-M   'P 1'
#
loop_
_entity.id
_entity.type
_entity.pdbx_description
1 polymer ?
#
loop_
_entity_poly.entity_id
_entity_poly.type
_entity_poly.pdbx_seq_one_letter_code
_entity_poly.pdbx_strand_id
1 'polypeptide(L)'
;MGKKIARIIGRVLLVVLVTIVMLVGTLFIMIKRICSDSAPAARNLFISTVLESGQMKFLASWFCTDAQINEVINANKMESMDSDIDTSLINISSDTDTQTVDNNGEVEQFDGNGIRMVEISGRSFFGKMLIIKDPSQVKVGTTYPWGDYGKELHEIVSGAGAVAGVNGGLYVSSGNRGGSPLGIVVQDGKITYNSPSALSGLYLIGLNKDNLLVVKDIDGMSAADFESYVNEAGIRDAVAFQEESSDSNNHFVPLIINNEARVLKGQGSGANPRTAIGQRADGAILLLVTDGRGASGHLGATASDLISVMQEYGAVNAANLDGGSSSTMVYNGGYEMTSVTFYYQNSSWKLPTAFVVMPK
;
A
#
# COMPACT_ATOMS: atom_id res chain seq x y z
N MET A 1 14.46 37.58 45.23
CA MET A 1 13.48 36.71 44.53
C MET A 1 14.12 35.87 43.42
N GLY A 2 14.93 36.45 42.53
CA GLY A 2 15.52 35.76 41.36
C GLY A 2 16.35 34.50 41.64
N LYS A 3 17.19 34.47 42.70
CA LYS A 3 18.00 33.26 43.01
C LYS A 3 17.17 32.04 43.45
N LYS A 4 16.04 32.25 44.13
CA LYS A 4 15.12 31.15 44.51
C LYS A 4 14.38 30.62 43.28
N ILE A 5 13.92 31.52 42.40
CA ILE A 5 13.25 31.17 41.15
C ILE A 5 14.21 30.42 40.21
N ALA A 6 15.44 30.89 40.03
CA ALA A 6 16.45 30.21 39.21
C ALA A 6 16.78 28.80 39.72
N ARG A 7 16.86 28.62 41.05
CA ARG A 7 17.08 27.30 41.66
C ARG A 7 15.89 26.35 41.46
N ILE A 8 14.66 26.86 41.46
CA ILE A 8 13.46 26.08 41.17
C ILE A 8 13.45 25.67 39.69
N ILE A 9 13.70 26.61 38.78
CA ILE A 9 13.80 26.33 37.33
C ILE A 9 14.88 25.28 37.05
N GLY A 10 16.07 25.42 37.66
CA GLY A 10 17.14 24.43 37.50
C GLY A 10 16.77 23.03 37.97
N ARG A 11 16.01 22.91 39.07
CA ARG A 11 15.49 21.60 39.53
C ARG A 11 14.45 21.02 38.59
N VAL A 12 13.56 21.84 38.06
CA VAL A 12 12.56 21.38 37.07
C VAL A 12 13.25 20.90 35.80
N LEU A 13 14.21 21.65 35.26
CA LEU A 13 14.99 21.24 34.09
C LEU A 13 15.77 19.95 34.35
N LEU A 14 16.35 19.79 35.55
CA LEU A 14 17.04 18.55 35.94
C LEU A 14 16.07 17.35 35.95
N VAL A 15 14.89 17.50 36.53
CA VAL A 15 13.88 16.42 36.55
C VAL A 15 13.43 16.06 35.14
N VAL A 16 13.18 17.05 34.29
CA VAL A 16 12.82 16.83 32.88
C VAL A 16 13.94 16.09 32.15
N LEU A 17 15.19 16.55 32.30
CA LEU A 17 16.36 15.90 31.68
C LEU A 17 16.51 14.45 32.14
N VAL A 18 16.47 14.19 33.45
CA VAL A 18 16.59 12.84 34.01
C VAL A 18 15.46 11.93 33.52
N THR A 19 14.24 12.46 33.43
CA THR A 19 13.09 11.70 32.90
C THR A 19 13.29 11.35 31.43
N ILE A 20 13.75 12.29 30.60
CA ILE A 20 14.06 12.05 29.18
C ILE A 20 15.16 10.99 29.04
N VAL A 21 16.25 11.11 29.82
CA VAL A 21 17.36 10.15 29.81
C VAL A 21 16.90 8.76 30.20
N MET A 22 16.06 8.64 31.24
CA MET A 22 15.50 7.35 31.64
C MET A 22 14.64 6.76 30.52
N LEU A 23 13.69 7.52 29.96
CA LEU A 23 12.81 7.06 28.89
C LEU A 23 13.59 6.58 27.67
N VAL A 24 14.53 7.40 27.18
CA VAL A 24 15.39 7.07 26.03
C VAL A 24 16.27 5.85 26.36
N GLY A 25 16.84 5.78 27.56
CA GLY A 25 17.65 4.66 28.01
C GLY A 25 16.87 3.35 28.04
N THR A 26 15.66 3.34 28.60
CA THR A 26 14.79 2.16 28.59
C THR A 26 14.40 1.75 27.18
N LEU A 27 14.03 2.70 26.31
CA LEU A 27 13.67 2.42 24.93
C LEU A 27 14.86 1.80 24.17
N PHE A 28 16.06 2.37 24.34
CA PHE A 28 17.28 1.86 23.73
C PHE A 28 17.59 0.42 24.17
N ILE A 29 17.50 0.13 25.47
CA ILE A 29 17.74 -1.22 26.00
C ILE A 29 16.69 -2.21 25.47
N MET A 30 15.43 -1.79 25.39
CA MET A 30 14.34 -2.61 24.87
C MET A 30 14.55 -2.97 23.39
N ILE A 31 14.86 -1.99 22.54
CA ILE A 31 15.14 -2.23 21.10
C ILE A 31 16.38 -3.10 20.94
N LYS A 32 17.45 -2.86 21.72
CA LYS A 32 18.65 -3.69 21.70
C LYS A 32 18.38 -5.14 22.09
N ARG A 33 17.42 -5.38 22.99
CA ARG A 33 16.97 -6.74 23.34
C ARG A 33 16.18 -7.40 22.22
N ILE A 34 15.29 -6.65 21.56
CA ILE A 34 14.54 -7.13 20.38
C ILE A 34 15.50 -7.52 19.26
N CYS A 35 16.56 -6.73 19.04
CA CYS A 35 17.56 -6.95 17.99
C CYS A 35 18.62 -8.01 18.34
N SER A 36 18.57 -8.60 19.54
CA SER A 36 19.51 -9.63 19.96
C SER A 36 19.17 -11.01 19.39
N ASP A 37 20.15 -11.92 19.38
CA ASP A 37 19.96 -13.30 18.90
C ASP A 37 18.98 -14.13 19.75
N SER A 38 18.56 -13.63 20.91
CA SER A 38 17.59 -14.31 21.78
C SER A 38 16.16 -14.31 21.23
N ALA A 39 15.84 -13.46 20.25
CA ALA A 39 14.51 -13.33 19.68
C ALA A 39 14.55 -13.13 18.15
N PRO A 40 15.01 -14.14 17.38
CA PRO A 40 15.25 -13.98 15.93
C PRO A 40 13.98 -13.59 15.17
N ALA A 41 12.81 -14.10 15.54
CA ALA A 41 11.55 -13.70 14.89
C ALA A 41 11.22 -12.21 15.08
N ALA A 42 11.40 -11.69 16.31
CA ALA A 42 11.14 -10.29 16.62
C ALA A 42 12.17 -9.36 15.96
N ARG A 43 13.45 -9.76 15.94
CA ARG A 43 14.51 -9.07 15.21
C ARG A 43 14.22 -9.01 13.72
N ASN A 44 13.89 -10.14 13.10
CA ASN A 44 13.67 -10.21 11.66
C ASN A 44 12.46 -9.35 11.27
N LEU A 45 11.37 -9.41 12.04
CA LEU A 45 10.22 -8.54 11.83
C LEU A 45 10.57 -7.06 12.00
N PHE A 46 11.36 -6.71 13.03
CA PHE A 46 11.83 -5.34 13.24
C PHE A 46 12.63 -4.83 12.05
N ILE A 47 13.65 -5.58 11.60
CA ILE A 47 14.50 -5.21 10.46
C ILE A 47 13.65 -4.99 9.21
N SER A 48 12.82 -5.97 8.80
CA SER A 48 11.99 -5.83 7.59
C SER A 48 11.02 -4.65 7.69
N THR A 49 10.44 -4.41 8.87
CA THR A 49 9.47 -3.32 9.07
C THR A 49 10.12 -1.93 8.97
N VAL A 50 11.31 -1.74 9.56
CA VAL A 50 11.97 -0.42 9.57
C VAL A 50 12.66 -0.11 8.23
N LEU A 51 13.13 -1.12 7.50
CA LEU A 51 13.71 -0.94 6.16
C LEU A 51 12.65 -0.51 5.13
N GLU A 52 11.39 -0.85 5.37
CA GLU A 52 10.25 -0.40 4.57
C GLU A 52 9.71 0.97 5.02
N SER A 53 10.11 1.41 6.21
CA SER A 53 9.66 2.68 6.78
C SER A 53 10.60 3.82 6.39
N GLY A 54 10.21 4.61 5.39
CA GLY A 54 10.98 5.73 4.81
C GLY A 54 11.84 6.54 5.78
N GLN A 55 11.29 7.00 6.91
CA GLN A 55 12.01 7.85 7.87
C GLN A 55 12.78 7.10 8.97
N MET A 56 12.61 5.79 9.09
CA MET A 56 13.10 5.00 10.24
C MET A 56 14.18 3.98 9.85
N LYS A 57 14.62 3.96 8.58
CA LYS A 57 15.61 3.01 8.05
C LYS A 57 16.92 2.99 8.86
N PHE A 58 17.34 4.15 9.39
CA PHE A 58 18.54 4.28 10.22
C PHE A 58 18.49 3.45 11.52
N LEU A 59 17.30 3.03 11.99
CA LEU A 59 17.19 2.20 13.18
C LEU A 59 17.73 0.79 12.97
N ALA A 60 17.65 0.24 11.75
CA ALA A 60 18.21 -1.08 11.46
C ALA A 60 19.72 -1.10 11.76
N SER A 61 20.47 -0.13 11.22
CA SER A 61 21.92 -0.04 11.37
C SER A 61 22.39 0.37 12.77
N TRP A 62 21.54 1.04 13.56
CA TRP A 62 21.87 1.38 14.95
C TRP A 62 21.80 0.18 15.91
N PHE A 63 20.96 -0.81 15.62
CA PHE A 63 20.66 -1.90 16.56
C PHE A 63 21.01 -3.30 16.04
N CYS A 64 21.20 -3.47 14.73
CA CYS A 64 21.55 -4.74 14.09
C CYS A 64 22.86 -4.61 13.29
N THR A 65 23.54 -5.73 13.05
CA THR A 65 24.73 -5.75 12.19
C THR A 65 24.34 -5.89 10.71
N ASP A 66 25.20 -5.43 9.80
CA ASP A 66 24.99 -5.58 8.35
C ASP A 66 24.80 -7.04 7.94
N ALA A 67 25.47 -7.98 8.62
CA ALA A 67 25.29 -9.41 8.39
C ALA A 67 23.86 -9.87 8.73
N GLN A 68 23.33 -9.45 9.88
CA GLN A 68 21.95 -9.75 10.29
C GLN A 68 20.93 -9.11 9.34
N ILE A 69 21.18 -7.88 8.91
CA ILE A 69 20.32 -7.16 7.96
C ILE A 69 20.25 -7.93 6.63
N ASN A 70 21.40 -8.27 6.06
CA ASN A 70 21.48 -9.00 4.79
C ASN A 70 20.89 -10.41 4.90
N GLU A 71 21.07 -11.10 6.03
CA GLU A 71 20.43 -12.40 6.27
C GLU A 71 18.90 -12.28 6.19
N VAL A 72 18.32 -11.27 6.84
CA VAL A 72 16.87 -11.05 6.86
C VAL A 72 16.31 -10.64 5.51
N ILE A 73 17.03 -9.81 4.75
CA ILE A 73 16.64 -9.43 3.38
C ILE A 73 16.63 -10.67 2.50
N ASN A 74 17.69 -11.47 2.52
CA ASN A 74 17.78 -12.68 1.73
C ASN A 74 16.73 -13.73 2.11
N ALA A 75 16.38 -13.80 3.41
CA ALA A 75 15.36 -14.71 3.92
C ALA A 75 13.92 -14.28 3.57
N ASN A 76 13.68 -13.00 3.26
CA ASN A 76 12.38 -12.47 2.86
C ASN A 76 12.28 -12.20 1.34
N LYS A 77 13.36 -12.41 0.59
CA LYS A 77 13.37 -12.23 -0.86
C LYS A 77 12.32 -13.14 -1.50
N MET A 78 11.40 -12.52 -2.23
CA MET A 78 10.34 -13.21 -2.97
C MET A 78 10.87 -13.68 -4.33
N GLU A 79 10.29 -14.76 -4.86
CA GLU A 79 10.59 -15.20 -6.23
C GLU A 79 9.96 -14.23 -7.25
N SER A 80 10.54 -14.13 -8.45
CA SER A 80 9.94 -13.31 -9.51
C SER A 80 8.63 -13.91 -9.99
N MET A 81 7.74 -13.07 -10.49
CA MET A 81 6.41 -13.48 -10.91
C MET A 81 6.02 -12.74 -12.19
N ASP A 82 6.64 -13.17 -13.29
CA ASP A 82 6.61 -12.44 -14.58
C ASP A 82 5.71 -13.13 -15.62
N SER A 83 4.65 -13.79 -15.15
CA SER A 83 3.69 -14.44 -16.04
C SER A 83 2.73 -13.41 -16.63
N ASP A 84 2.50 -13.48 -17.95
CA ASP A 84 1.44 -12.70 -18.56
C ASP A 84 0.08 -13.17 -18.02
N ILE A 85 -0.85 -12.23 -17.88
CA ILE A 85 -2.18 -12.50 -17.31
C ILE A 85 -3.00 -13.33 -18.29
N ASP A 86 -3.51 -14.45 -17.80
CA ASP A 86 -4.45 -15.32 -18.50
C ASP A 86 -5.86 -14.75 -18.35
N THR A 87 -6.31 -14.09 -19.41
CA THR A 87 -7.62 -13.46 -19.48
C THR A 87 -8.77 -14.48 -19.49
N SER A 88 -8.52 -15.75 -19.81
CA SER A 88 -9.55 -16.78 -19.84
C SER A 88 -10.06 -17.18 -18.45
N LEU A 89 -9.31 -16.84 -17.40
CA LEU A 89 -9.66 -17.08 -16.00
C LEU A 89 -10.65 -16.06 -15.44
N ILE A 90 -10.91 -14.97 -16.16
CA ILE A 90 -11.79 -13.89 -15.73
C ILE A 90 -12.95 -13.75 -16.72
N ASN A 91 -14.16 -13.94 -16.21
CA ASN A 91 -15.39 -13.82 -16.96
C ASN A 91 -16.24 -12.69 -16.37
N ILE A 92 -16.19 -11.52 -17.01
CA ILE A 92 -16.99 -10.36 -16.64
C ILE A 92 -18.40 -10.56 -17.19
N SER A 93 -19.27 -11.17 -16.38
CA SER A 93 -20.67 -11.38 -16.75
C SER A 93 -21.43 -10.05 -16.80
N SER A 94 -22.23 -9.85 -17.84
CA SER A 94 -23.15 -8.70 -17.96
C SER A 94 -24.39 -8.84 -17.06
N ASP A 95 -24.67 -10.06 -16.56
CA ASP A 95 -25.85 -10.34 -15.76
C ASP A 95 -25.61 -9.99 -14.28
N THR A 96 -26.13 -8.83 -13.91
CA THR A 96 -26.05 -8.27 -12.55
C THR A 96 -26.89 -9.02 -11.53
N ASP A 97 -27.77 -9.95 -11.97
CA ASP A 97 -28.72 -10.71 -11.15
C ASP A 97 -28.18 -12.04 -10.60
N THR A 98 -26.97 -12.43 -10.96
CA THR A 98 -26.35 -13.63 -10.38
C THR A 98 -26.03 -13.34 -8.90
N GLN A 99 -26.68 -14.06 -7.98
CA GLN A 99 -26.36 -14.03 -6.55
C GLN A 99 -24.96 -14.62 -6.38
N THR A 100 -23.97 -13.77 -6.13
CA THR A 100 -22.67 -14.21 -5.66
C THR A 100 -22.80 -14.60 -4.19
N VAL A 101 -22.19 -15.71 -3.84
CA VAL A 101 -22.17 -16.24 -2.48
C VAL A 101 -20.76 -16.03 -1.95
N ASP A 102 -20.63 -15.59 -0.71
CA ASP A 102 -19.33 -15.43 -0.06
C ASP A 102 -18.78 -16.78 0.42
N ASN A 103 -17.57 -16.73 1.01
CA ASN A 103 -16.85 -17.91 1.47
C ASN A 103 -17.59 -18.70 2.57
N ASN A 104 -18.59 -18.09 3.21
CA ASN A 104 -19.39 -18.72 4.26
C ASN A 104 -20.70 -19.31 3.73
N GLY A 105 -20.94 -19.23 2.42
CA GLY A 105 -22.19 -19.69 1.82
C GLY A 105 -23.33 -18.67 1.93
N GLU A 106 -23.04 -17.42 2.31
CA GLU A 106 -24.05 -16.35 2.43
C GLU A 106 -24.10 -15.47 1.18
N VAL A 107 -25.28 -14.96 0.83
CA VAL A 107 -25.45 -14.09 -0.33
C VAL A 107 -24.76 -12.76 -0.08
N GLU A 108 -23.88 -12.36 -0.99
CA GLU A 108 -23.18 -11.09 -0.90
C GLU A 108 -24.16 -9.92 -1.04
N GLN A 109 -24.17 -9.04 -0.04
CA GLN A 109 -25.00 -7.83 -0.06
C GLN A 109 -24.18 -6.64 -0.55
N PHE A 110 -24.55 -6.12 -1.72
CA PHE A 110 -23.97 -4.92 -2.31
C PHE A 110 -24.92 -3.73 -2.12
N ASP A 111 -24.34 -2.54 -2.00
CA ASP A 111 -25.11 -1.29 -1.98
C ASP A 111 -25.71 -0.95 -3.36
N GLY A 112 -26.41 0.19 -3.45
CA GLY A 112 -26.99 0.67 -4.71
C GLY A 112 -25.97 0.93 -5.82
N ASN A 113 -24.69 1.11 -5.49
CA ASN A 113 -23.60 1.28 -6.45
C ASN A 113 -22.91 -0.05 -6.81
N GLY A 114 -23.36 -1.20 -6.28
CA GLY A 114 -22.68 -2.48 -6.50
C GLY A 114 -21.38 -2.63 -5.72
N ILE A 115 -21.25 -1.96 -4.57
CA ILE A 115 -20.09 -1.99 -3.69
C ILE A 115 -20.45 -2.71 -2.39
N ARG A 116 -19.61 -3.64 -1.95
CA ARG A 116 -19.68 -4.29 -0.64
C ARG A 116 -18.42 -3.96 0.13
N MET A 117 -18.57 -3.45 1.35
CA MET A 117 -17.46 -3.26 2.27
C MET A 117 -17.40 -4.43 3.26
N VAL A 118 -16.20 -4.96 3.48
CA VAL A 118 -15.95 -6.01 4.47
C VAL A 118 -14.84 -5.60 5.41
N GLU A 119 -14.96 -5.97 6.68
CA GLU A 119 -13.94 -5.78 7.70
C GLU A 119 -13.15 -7.09 7.88
N ILE A 120 -11.83 -6.97 7.94
CA ILE A 120 -10.91 -8.11 7.95
C ILE A 120 -10.02 -7.96 9.19
N SER A 121 -10.09 -8.94 10.08
CA SER A 121 -9.26 -8.99 11.29
C SER A 121 -8.14 -10.00 11.11
N GLY A 122 -6.93 -9.51 10.93
CA GLY A 122 -5.72 -10.32 10.94
C GLY A 122 -5.12 -10.43 12.34
N ARG A 123 -4.04 -11.23 12.46
CA ARG A 123 -3.34 -11.40 13.74
C ARG A 123 -2.67 -10.11 14.23
N SER A 124 -2.14 -9.30 13.32
CA SER A 124 -1.33 -8.12 13.62
C SER A 124 -1.84 -6.85 12.93
N PHE A 125 -2.97 -6.92 12.26
CA PHE A 125 -3.58 -5.83 11.51
C PHE A 125 -5.10 -5.94 11.52
N PHE A 126 -5.74 -4.80 11.30
CA PHE A 126 -7.13 -4.71 10.90
C PHE A 126 -7.19 -4.07 9.51
N GLY A 127 -8.12 -4.51 8.67
CA GLY A 127 -8.28 -3.99 7.33
C GLY A 127 -9.74 -3.85 6.93
N LYS A 128 -9.96 -3.06 5.89
CA LYS A 128 -11.22 -2.98 5.18
C LYS A 128 -10.99 -3.24 3.71
N MET A 129 -11.90 -3.96 3.09
CA MET A 129 -11.90 -4.22 1.65
C MET A 129 -13.20 -3.74 1.04
N LEU A 130 -13.09 -3.03 -0.08
CA LEU A 130 -14.21 -2.76 -0.98
C LEU A 130 -14.19 -3.82 -2.08
N ILE A 131 -15.33 -4.46 -2.30
CA ILE A 131 -15.60 -5.38 -3.39
C ILE A 131 -16.53 -4.65 -4.36
N ILE A 132 -16.06 -4.40 -5.58
CA ILE A 132 -16.77 -3.65 -6.60
C ILE A 132 -17.18 -4.63 -7.70
N LYS A 133 -18.50 -4.86 -7.83
CA LYS A 133 -19.03 -5.87 -8.75
C LYS A 133 -18.74 -5.55 -10.22
N ASP A 134 -18.86 -4.28 -10.63
CA ASP A 134 -18.57 -3.85 -11.99
C ASP A 134 -17.17 -3.21 -12.07
N PRO A 135 -16.18 -3.89 -12.67
CA PRO A 135 -14.82 -3.37 -12.76
C PRO A 135 -14.71 -2.09 -13.60
N SER A 136 -15.71 -1.79 -14.47
CA SER A 136 -15.72 -0.57 -15.27
C SER A 136 -15.82 0.70 -14.42
N GLN A 137 -16.40 0.61 -13.21
CA GLN A 137 -16.51 1.70 -12.24
C GLN A 137 -15.17 2.14 -11.66
N VAL A 138 -14.15 1.26 -11.65
CA VAL A 138 -12.84 1.57 -11.08
C VAL A 138 -11.99 2.33 -12.10
N LYS A 139 -11.47 3.48 -11.69
CA LYS A 139 -10.63 4.39 -12.50
C LYS A 139 -9.44 4.92 -11.71
N VAL A 140 -8.49 5.54 -12.39
CA VAL A 140 -7.42 6.31 -11.74
C VAL A 140 -7.85 7.78 -11.63
N GLY A 141 -8.09 8.24 -10.41
CA GLY A 141 -8.26 9.67 -10.09
C GLY A 141 -6.89 10.33 -9.90
N THR A 142 -6.73 11.57 -10.38
CA THR A 142 -5.45 12.28 -10.33
C THR A 142 -5.60 13.73 -9.88
N THR A 143 -4.47 14.33 -9.50
CA THR A 143 -4.35 15.78 -9.30
C THR A 143 -3.84 16.51 -10.55
N TYR A 144 -3.89 15.88 -11.74
CA TYR A 144 -3.40 16.47 -12.98
C TYR A 144 -4.13 17.80 -13.30
N PRO A 145 -3.43 18.84 -13.81
CA PRO A 145 -2.00 18.92 -14.13
C PRO A 145 -1.09 18.84 -12.89
N TRP A 146 0.04 18.12 -13.00
CA TRP A 146 0.97 17.88 -11.88
C TRP A 146 1.56 19.16 -11.31
N GLY A 147 1.81 19.16 -10.01
CA GLY A 147 2.41 20.29 -9.30
C GLY A 147 3.21 19.84 -8.10
N ASP A 148 3.57 20.81 -7.25
CA ASP A 148 4.32 20.51 -6.03
C ASP A 148 3.45 19.85 -4.96
N TYR A 149 2.15 20.15 -4.93
CA TYR A 149 1.25 19.64 -3.89
C TYR A 149 0.17 18.74 -4.48
N GLY A 150 0.05 17.54 -3.90
CA GLY A 150 -1.06 16.64 -4.12
C GLY A 150 -2.26 17.06 -3.30
N LYS A 151 -3.24 16.17 -3.25
CA LYS A 151 -4.50 16.38 -2.52
C LYS A 151 -4.76 15.24 -1.55
N GLU A 152 -5.56 15.50 -0.54
CA GLU A 152 -6.05 14.41 0.30
C GLU A 152 -6.97 13.50 -0.52
N LEU A 153 -7.05 12.21 -0.15
CA LEU A 153 -7.79 11.19 -0.89
C LEU A 153 -9.25 11.60 -1.10
N HIS A 154 -9.90 12.16 -0.08
CA HIS A 154 -11.30 12.58 -0.21
C HIS A 154 -11.50 13.69 -1.25
N GLU A 155 -10.52 14.56 -1.47
CA GLU A 155 -10.55 15.60 -2.50
C GLU A 155 -10.33 15.01 -3.90
N ILE A 156 -9.52 13.95 -4.04
CA ILE A 156 -9.34 13.23 -5.30
C ILE A 156 -10.63 12.47 -5.66
N VAL A 157 -11.21 11.77 -4.69
CA VAL A 157 -12.47 11.01 -4.86
C VAL A 157 -13.61 11.95 -5.22
N SER A 158 -13.84 13.00 -4.43
CA SER A 158 -14.90 13.98 -4.71
C SER A 158 -14.66 14.77 -6.00
N GLY A 159 -13.39 15.13 -6.29
CA GLY A 159 -13.01 15.82 -7.52
C GLY A 159 -13.23 14.98 -8.78
N ALA A 160 -13.13 13.65 -8.68
CA ALA A 160 -13.48 12.72 -9.74
C ALA A 160 -15.00 12.46 -9.85
N GLY A 161 -15.81 12.91 -8.89
CA GLY A 161 -17.23 12.54 -8.80
C GLY A 161 -17.45 11.08 -8.39
N ALA A 162 -16.46 10.46 -7.73
CA ALA A 162 -16.50 9.08 -7.27
C ALA A 162 -17.14 8.97 -5.88
N VAL A 163 -17.60 7.76 -5.54
CA VAL A 163 -18.22 7.44 -4.23
C VAL A 163 -17.27 6.76 -3.26
N ALA A 164 -16.17 6.19 -3.78
CA ALA A 164 -15.16 5.53 -2.98
C ALA A 164 -13.77 5.70 -3.61
N GLY A 165 -12.72 5.41 -2.84
CA GLY A 165 -11.38 5.26 -3.37
C GLY A 165 -10.35 4.86 -2.33
N VAL A 166 -9.18 4.46 -2.84
CA VAL A 166 -7.97 4.15 -2.07
C VAL A 166 -6.78 4.85 -2.72
N ASN A 167 -5.66 4.98 -2.02
CA ASN A 167 -4.46 5.55 -2.60
C ASN A 167 -3.95 4.76 -3.82
N GLY A 168 -3.19 5.44 -4.68
CA GLY A 168 -2.67 4.87 -5.92
C GLY A 168 -1.21 4.42 -5.83
N GLY A 169 -0.44 4.83 -6.83
CA GLY A 169 0.95 4.41 -7.02
C GLY A 169 1.98 5.27 -6.29
N LEU A 170 3.24 5.05 -6.64
CA LEU A 170 4.39 5.71 -6.03
C LEU A 170 4.47 7.20 -6.41
N TYR A 171 5.01 8.01 -5.50
CA TYR A 171 5.14 9.45 -5.70
C TYR A 171 6.28 10.07 -4.89
N VAL A 172 6.60 11.33 -5.19
CA VAL A 172 7.57 12.12 -4.42
C VAL A 172 6.96 12.53 -3.08
N SER A 173 7.28 11.74 -2.04
CA SER A 173 6.72 11.88 -0.69
C SER A 173 7.42 12.92 0.19
N SER A 174 8.55 13.47 -0.28
CA SER A 174 9.37 14.46 0.44
C SER A 174 8.54 15.64 0.96
N GLY A 175 8.53 15.81 2.29
CA GLY A 175 7.82 16.91 2.96
C GLY A 175 6.30 16.83 2.88
N ASN A 176 5.71 15.65 2.64
CA ASN A 176 4.27 15.45 2.42
C ASN A 176 3.69 16.39 1.35
N ARG A 177 4.49 16.59 0.29
CA ARG A 177 4.12 17.40 -0.86
C ARG A 177 3.16 16.63 -1.76
N GLY A 178 3.57 15.45 -2.22
CA GLY A 178 2.66 14.50 -2.86
C GLY A 178 2.11 14.90 -4.22
N GLY A 179 2.62 15.96 -4.86
CA GLY A 179 2.03 16.47 -6.12
C GLY A 179 2.57 15.83 -7.39
N SER A 180 3.66 15.06 -7.29
CA SER A 180 4.37 14.49 -8.43
C SER A 180 4.42 12.96 -8.33
N PRO A 181 3.79 12.22 -9.28
CA PRO A 181 3.90 10.77 -9.34
C PRO A 181 5.33 10.33 -9.72
N LEU A 182 5.65 9.06 -9.50
CA LEU A 182 6.87 8.41 -9.96
C LEU A 182 6.53 7.25 -10.91
N GLY A 183 7.37 7.02 -11.92
CA GLY A 183 7.13 6.00 -12.93
C GLY A 183 6.15 6.47 -14.00
N ILE A 184 4.94 5.91 -14.02
CA ILE A 184 3.91 6.20 -15.03
C ILE A 184 2.56 6.52 -14.40
N VAL A 185 1.73 7.25 -15.15
CA VAL A 185 0.30 7.40 -14.87
C VAL A 185 -0.47 7.40 -16.19
N VAL A 186 -1.47 6.52 -16.27
CA VAL A 186 -2.46 6.47 -17.35
C VAL A 186 -3.84 6.76 -16.75
N GLN A 187 -4.57 7.70 -17.33
CA GLN A 187 -5.93 8.06 -16.91
C GLN A 187 -6.82 8.16 -18.14
N ASP A 188 -7.96 7.47 -18.13
CA ASP A 188 -8.93 7.43 -19.24
C ASP A 188 -8.27 7.16 -20.62
N GLY A 189 -7.28 6.25 -20.66
CA GLY A 189 -6.51 5.86 -21.84
C GLY A 189 -5.44 6.85 -22.28
N LYS A 190 -5.19 7.91 -21.51
CA LYS A 190 -4.18 8.93 -21.81
C LYS A 190 -3.04 8.85 -20.81
N ILE A 191 -1.81 8.82 -21.31
CA ILE A 191 -0.62 8.89 -20.48
C ILE A 191 -0.46 10.34 -20.01
N THR A 192 -0.65 10.56 -18.71
CA THR A 192 -0.51 11.87 -18.08
C THR A 192 0.87 12.05 -17.44
N TYR A 193 1.60 10.96 -17.19
CA TYR A 193 3.00 10.95 -16.76
C TYR A 193 3.74 9.76 -17.36
N ASN A 194 4.88 9.98 -18.00
CA ASN A 194 5.62 8.95 -18.76
C ASN A 194 7.12 8.92 -18.39
N SER A 195 7.46 8.23 -17.29
CA SER A 195 8.86 8.08 -16.85
C SER A 195 9.15 6.65 -16.35
N PRO A 196 8.94 5.61 -17.19
CA PRO A 196 9.13 4.21 -16.81
C PRO A 196 10.60 3.87 -16.49
N SER A 197 11.56 4.67 -16.94
CA SER A 197 12.99 4.50 -16.67
C SER A 197 13.52 5.34 -15.51
N ALA A 198 12.63 6.03 -14.77
CA ALA A 198 13.04 6.86 -13.63
C ALA A 198 13.56 6.05 -12.44
N LEU A 199 13.08 4.81 -12.30
CA LEU A 199 13.44 3.87 -11.24
C LEU A 199 13.52 2.47 -11.85
N SER A 200 14.37 1.62 -11.29
CA SER A 200 14.41 0.19 -11.63
C SER A 200 13.32 -0.58 -10.90
N GLY A 201 12.91 -1.71 -11.47
CA GLY A 201 11.89 -2.61 -10.91
C GLY A 201 10.48 -2.00 -10.92
N LEU A 202 10.16 -1.10 -11.85
CA LEU A 202 8.82 -0.54 -11.93
C LEU A 202 7.83 -1.52 -12.55
N TYR A 203 6.66 -1.61 -11.94
CA TYR A 203 5.52 -2.36 -12.46
C TYR A 203 4.37 -1.41 -12.77
N LEU A 204 3.73 -1.61 -13.91
CA LEU A 204 2.42 -1.08 -14.20
C LEU A 204 1.36 -1.89 -13.45
N ILE A 205 0.45 -1.20 -12.77
CA ILE A 205 -0.71 -1.78 -12.11
C ILE A 205 -1.94 -0.97 -12.54
N GLY A 206 -2.90 -1.61 -13.21
CA GLY A 206 -4.02 -0.88 -13.78
C GLY A 206 -5.05 -1.75 -14.49
N LEU A 207 -6.04 -1.13 -15.11
CA LEU A 207 -7.08 -1.79 -15.88
C LEU A 207 -6.90 -1.48 -17.37
N ASN A 208 -7.15 -2.49 -18.20
CA ASN A 208 -7.28 -2.30 -19.65
C ASN A 208 -8.73 -1.95 -20.05
N LYS A 209 -8.96 -1.71 -21.34
CA LYS A 209 -10.28 -1.37 -21.92
C LYS A 209 -11.32 -2.48 -21.76
N ASP A 210 -10.88 -3.72 -21.57
CA ASP A 210 -11.74 -4.87 -21.27
C ASP A 210 -12.01 -5.00 -19.76
N ASN A 211 -11.57 -4.03 -18.95
CA ASN A 211 -11.68 -3.99 -17.50
C ASN A 211 -10.93 -5.14 -16.78
N LEU A 212 -9.88 -5.67 -17.40
CA LEU A 212 -8.99 -6.66 -16.81
C LEU A 212 -7.84 -5.97 -16.08
N LEU A 213 -7.54 -6.44 -14.86
CA LEU A 213 -6.42 -5.97 -14.04
C LEU A 213 -5.12 -6.47 -14.66
N VAL A 214 -4.31 -5.52 -15.12
CA VAL A 214 -2.98 -5.72 -15.69
C VAL A 214 -1.92 -5.39 -14.65
N VAL A 215 -1.02 -6.35 -14.41
CA VAL A 215 0.19 -6.22 -13.60
C VAL A 215 1.36 -6.58 -14.51
N LYS A 216 2.17 -5.60 -14.88
CA LYS A 216 3.23 -5.79 -15.88
C LYS A 216 4.54 -5.18 -15.42
N ASP A 217 5.62 -5.98 -15.45
CA ASP A 217 6.97 -5.46 -15.33
C ASP A 217 7.27 -4.53 -16.52
N ILE A 218 7.57 -3.27 -16.20
CA ILE A 218 7.93 -2.22 -17.16
C ILE A 218 9.37 -1.74 -16.94
N ASP A 219 10.16 -2.46 -16.14
CA ASP A 219 11.56 -2.13 -15.92
C ASP A 219 12.35 -2.13 -17.23
N GLY A 220 13.22 -1.14 -17.38
CA GLY A 220 14.02 -0.94 -18.57
C GLY A 220 13.26 -0.45 -19.82
N MET A 221 11.93 -0.30 -19.79
CA MET A 221 11.18 0.25 -20.93
C MET A 221 11.54 1.72 -21.17
N SER A 222 11.66 2.11 -22.44
CA SER A 222 11.68 3.52 -22.81
C SER A 222 10.28 4.13 -22.77
N ALA A 223 10.19 5.46 -22.74
CA ALA A 223 8.91 6.17 -22.81
C ALA A 223 8.11 5.82 -24.09
N ALA A 224 8.79 5.56 -25.22
CA ALA A 224 8.17 5.21 -26.49
C ALA A 224 7.68 3.74 -26.52
N ASP A 225 8.45 2.83 -25.91
CA ASP A 225 8.03 1.42 -25.78
C ASP A 225 6.81 1.33 -24.85
N PHE A 226 6.81 2.11 -23.77
CA PHE A 226 5.66 2.20 -22.88
C PHE A 226 4.41 2.77 -23.58
N GLU A 227 4.57 3.82 -24.39
CA GLU A 227 3.47 4.34 -25.22
C GLU A 227 2.91 3.28 -26.18
N SER A 228 3.79 2.50 -26.81
CA SER A 228 3.38 1.41 -27.71
C SER A 228 2.62 0.34 -26.93
N TYR A 229 3.14 -0.09 -25.77
CA TYR A 229 2.48 -1.05 -24.90
C TYR A 229 1.10 -0.58 -24.42
N VAL A 230 0.96 0.66 -23.97
CA VAL A 230 -0.33 1.23 -23.54
C VAL A 230 -1.38 1.15 -24.65
N ASN A 231 -0.97 1.42 -25.90
CA ASN A 231 -1.87 1.34 -27.05
C ASN A 231 -2.21 -0.11 -27.42
N GLU A 232 -1.23 -0.99 -27.46
CA GLU A 232 -1.39 -2.41 -27.83
C GLU A 232 -2.21 -3.20 -26.81
N ALA A 233 -1.87 -3.07 -25.53
CA ALA A 233 -2.58 -3.71 -24.43
C ALA A 233 -3.89 -3.00 -24.05
N GLY A 234 -4.15 -1.82 -24.65
CA GLY A 234 -5.36 -1.04 -24.42
C GLY A 234 -5.49 -0.59 -22.96
N ILE A 235 -4.40 -0.15 -22.32
CA ILE A 235 -4.43 0.31 -20.93
C ILE A 235 -5.30 1.57 -20.83
N ARG A 236 -6.28 1.57 -19.92
CA ARG A 236 -7.14 2.74 -19.66
C ARG A 236 -6.74 3.51 -18.42
N ASP A 237 -6.42 2.81 -17.34
CA ASP A 237 -6.22 3.43 -16.04
C ASP A 237 -5.09 2.69 -15.33
N ALA A 238 -3.97 3.34 -15.07
CA ALA A 238 -2.82 2.67 -14.46
C ALA A 238 -1.93 3.63 -13.67
N VAL A 239 -1.27 3.06 -12.66
CA VAL A 239 -0.22 3.71 -11.87
C VAL A 239 1.00 2.79 -11.81
N ALA A 240 2.14 3.34 -11.41
CA ALA A 240 3.34 2.55 -11.16
C ALA A 240 3.56 2.29 -9.67
N PHE A 241 4.07 1.11 -9.36
CA PHE A 241 4.73 0.87 -8.07
C PHE A 241 6.06 0.14 -8.31
N GLN A 242 6.95 0.20 -7.33
CA GLN A 242 8.30 -0.35 -7.45
C GLN A 242 8.36 -1.71 -6.77
N GLU A 243 9.07 -2.64 -7.39
CA GLU A 243 9.56 -3.86 -6.79
C GLU A 243 11.07 -3.74 -6.55
N GLU A 244 11.49 -3.82 -5.30
CA GLU A 244 12.90 -3.72 -4.92
C GLU A 244 13.14 -4.47 -3.62
N SER A 245 14.18 -5.31 -3.56
CA SER A 245 14.61 -5.98 -2.33
C SER A 245 16.08 -5.67 -2.08
N SER A 246 16.35 -4.56 -1.39
CA SER A 246 17.69 -4.08 -1.02
C SER A 246 17.81 -3.75 0.47
N ASP A 247 19.01 -3.43 0.91
CA ASP A 247 19.29 -2.89 2.27
C ASP A 247 18.74 -1.48 2.49
N SER A 248 18.24 -0.88 1.41
CA SER A 248 17.74 0.48 1.36
C SER A 248 16.25 0.53 1.14
N ASN A 249 15.62 -0.50 0.55
CA ASN A 249 14.19 -0.54 0.27
C ASN A 249 13.68 -1.97 0.14
N ASN A 250 12.46 -2.25 0.62
CA ASN A 250 11.81 -3.55 0.43
C ASN A 250 10.36 -3.37 -0.05
N HIS A 251 10.20 -3.19 -1.36
CA HIS A 251 8.90 -3.10 -2.01
C HIS A 251 8.63 -4.34 -2.85
N PHE A 252 7.35 -4.71 -2.93
CA PHE A 252 6.88 -5.85 -3.70
C PHE A 252 5.59 -5.46 -4.41
N VAL A 253 5.39 -6.03 -5.60
CA VAL A 253 4.23 -5.70 -6.44
C VAL A 253 3.31 -6.91 -6.64
N PRO A 254 3.61 -7.91 -7.49
CA PRO A 254 2.71 -9.03 -7.70
C PRO A 254 2.52 -9.83 -6.40
N LEU A 255 1.26 -10.16 -6.13
CA LEU A 255 0.83 -10.99 -5.00
C LEU A 255 0.30 -12.32 -5.50
N ILE A 256 -0.56 -12.26 -6.52
CA ILE A 256 -1.21 -13.40 -7.16
C ILE A 256 -1.28 -13.10 -8.65
N ILE A 257 -0.92 -14.05 -9.50
CA ILE A 257 -1.08 -13.99 -10.95
C ILE A 257 -1.66 -15.32 -11.40
N ASN A 258 -2.75 -15.30 -12.15
CA ASN A 258 -3.41 -16.49 -12.71
C ASN A 258 -3.78 -17.56 -11.66
N ASN A 259 -4.31 -17.15 -10.50
CA ASN A 259 -4.59 -17.98 -9.32
C ASN A 259 -3.35 -18.54 -8.60
N GLU A 260 -2.14 -18.31 -9.10
CA GLU A 260 -0.92 -18.72 -8.42
C GLU A 260 -0.50 -17.63 -7.44
N ALA A 261 -0.36 -17.99 -6.16
CA ALA A 261 0.21 -17.09 -5.17
C ALA A 261 1.71 -16.98 -5.37
N ARG A 262 2.24 -15.77 -5.20
CA ARG A 262 3.68 -15.54 -5.25
C ARG A 262 4.39 -16.37 -4.17
N VAL A 263 5.45 -17.07 -4.57
CA VAL A 263 6.25 -17.87 -3.64
C VAL A 263 7.04 -16.94 -2.72
N LEU A 264 6.75 -17.06 -1.42
CA LEU A 264 7.41 -16.30 -0.37
C LEU A 264 8.41 -17.17 0.39
N LYS A 265 9.55 -16.58 0.76
CA LYS A 265 10.38 -17.09 1.84
C LYS A 265 10.03 -16.32 3.12
N GLY A 266 9.71 -17.04 4.20
CA GLY A 266 9.27 -16.41 5.44
C GLY A 266 7.94 -15.66 5.30
N GLN A 267 7.90 -14.39 5.71
CA GLN A 267 6.71 -13.54 5.62
C GLN A 267 6.70 -12.64 4.37
N GLY A 268 7.79 -12.67 3.58
CA GLY A 268 7.98 -11.86 2.38
C GLY A 268 8.28 -10.38 2.64
N SER A 269 7.72 -9.78 3.69
CA SER A 269 7.94 -8.37 4.03
C SER A 269 7.74 -8.08 5.52
N GLY A 270 8.05 -6.86 5.93
CA GLY A 270 7.73 -6.33 7.25
C GLY A 270 6.24 -6.07 7.44
N ALA A 271 5.82 -5.89 8.70
CA ALA A 271 4.45 -5.56 9.04
C ALA A 271 4.26 -4.04 8.93
N ASN A 272 3.45 -3.59 7.98
CA ASN A 272 3.17 -2.18 7.73
C ASN A 272 1.70 -2.00 7.32
N PRO A 273 1.15 -0.77 7.36
CA PRO A 273 -0.07 -0.47 6.61
C PRO A 273 0.15 -0.74 5.12
N ARG A 274 -0.83 -1.36 4.47
CA ARG A 274 -0.76 -1.74 3.06
C ARG A 274 -2.03 -1.36 2.33
N THR A 275 -1.88 -1.15 1.03
CA THR A 275 -2.98 -1.04 0.08
C THR A 275 -2.75 -2.03 -1.04
N ALA A 276 -3.78 -2.73 -1.47
CA ALA A 276 -3.67 -3.70 -2.55
C ALA A 276 -4.93 -3.70 -3.42
N ILE A 277 -4.74 -4.04 -4.69
CA ILE A 277 -5.80 -4.21 -5.69
C ILE A 277 -5.80 -5.66 -6.17
N GLY A 278 -6.98 -6.24 -6.35
CA GLY A 278 -7.15 -7.58 -6.92
C GLY A 278 -8.36 -7.66 -7.83
N GLN A 279 -8.42 -8.71 -8.64
CA GLN A 279 -9.56 -9.02 -9.50
C GLN A 279 -9.95 -10.49 -9.36
N ARG A 280 -11.24 -10.73 -9.11
CA ARG A 280 -11.85 -12.06 -9.03
C ARG A 280 -12.15 -12.65 -10.42
N ALA A 281 -12.42 -13.95 -10.45
CA ALA A 281 -12.81 -14.67 -11.66
C ALA A 281 -14.14 -14.18 -12.26
N ASP A 282 -15.03 -13.58 -11.46
CA ASP A 282 -16.28 -12.96 -11.92
C ASP A 282 -16.11 -11.50 -12.39
N GLY A 283 -14.87 -11.01 -12.41
CA GLY A 283 -14.53 -9.65 -12.83
C GLY A 283 -14.52 -8.61 -11.70
N ALA A 284 -15.06 -8.93 -10.52
CA ALA A 284 -15.15 -7.97 -9.42
C ALA A 284 -13.75 -7.49 -8.96
N ILE A 285 -13.62 -6.20 -8.67
CA ILE A 285 -12.38 -5.60 -8.17
C ILE A 285 -12.39 -5.58 -6.65
N LEU A 286 -11.26 -5.95 -6.06
CA LEU A 286 -10.98 -5.88 -4.64
C LEU A 286 -10.04 -4.70 -4.37
N LEU A 287 -10.42 -3.79 -3.49
CA LEU A 287 -9.56 -2.72 -2.98
C LEU A 287 -9.39 -2.90 -1.48
N LEU A 288 -8.22 -3.37 -1.05
CA LEU A 288 -7.88 -3.64 0.34
C LEU A 288 -7.02 -2.53 0.92
N VAL A 289 -7.36 -2.07 2.12
CA VAL A 289 -6.49 -1.22 2.95
C VAL A 289 -6.37 -1.85 4.33
N THR A 290 -5.13 -2.01 4.81
CA THR A 290 -4.81 -2.52 6.15
C THR A 290 -4.15 -1.43 6.98
N ASP A 291 -4.45 -1.41 8.27
CA ASP A 291 -3.80 -0.52 9.22
C ASP A 291 -2.43 -1.04 9.67
N GLY A 292 -1.77 -0.27 10.53
CA GLY A 292 -0.48 -0.64 11.13
C GLY A 292 0.22 0.58 11.69
N ARG A 293 0.94 0.45 12.80
CA ARG A 293 1.63 1.56 13.49
C ARG A 293 0.69 2.72 13.89
N GLY A 294 -0.61 2.45 14.00
CA GLY A 294 -1.66 3.42 14.33
C GLY A 294 -2.09 3.38 15.80
N ALA A 295 -3.09 4.18 16.15
CA ALA A 295 -3.58 4.30 17.53
C ALA A 295 -4.11 2.99 18.13
N SER A 296 -4.57 2.06 17.27
CA SER A 296 -5.04 0.73 17.66
C SER A 296 -3.92 -0.22 18.11
N GLY A 297 -2.64 0.15 17.90
CA GLY A 297 -1.49 -0.65 18.34
C GLY A 297 -1.15 -1.85 17.45
N HIS A 298 -1.84 -2.02 16.31
CA HIS A 298 -1.51 -3.03 15.32
C HIS A 298 -0.12 -2.79 14.71
N LEU A 299 0.63 -3.87 14.44
CA LEU A 299 1.93 -3.75 13.78
C LEU A 299 1.75 -3.46 12.29
N GLY A 300 0.78 -4.11 11.66
CA GLY A 300 0.48 -4.03 10.24
C GLY A 300 0.46 -5.40 9.57
N ALA A 301 0.27 -5.39 8.26
CA ALA A 301 0.19 -6.57 7.42
C ALA A 301 1.52 -6.81 6.66
N THR A 302 1.88 -8.08 6.54
CA THR A 302 2.98 -8.58 5.71
C THR A 302 2.49 -8.95 4.31
N ALA A 303 3.40 -9.25 3.39
CA ALA A 303 3.06 -9.74 2.06
C ALA A 303 2.29 -11.06 2.13
N SER A 304 2.68 -11.96 3.04
CA SER A 304 1.97 -13.22 3.28
C SER A 304 0.52 -12.99 3.73
N ASP A 305 0.28 -11.96 4.56
CA ASP A 305 -1.06 -11.60 5.00
C ASP A 305 -1.91 -11.09 3.82
N LEU A 306 -1.34 -10.21 2.97
CA LEU A 306 -2.05 -9.69 1.79
C LEU A 306 -2.39 -10.80 0.79
N ILE A 307 -1.46 -11.72 0.52
CA ILE A 307 -1.70 -12.88 -0.36
C ILE A 307 -2.82 -13.73 0.22
N SER A 308 -2.76 -14.05 1.52
CA SER A 308 -3.77 -14.89 2.18
C SER A 308 -5.16 -14.26 2.08
N VAL A 309 -5.28 -12.97 2.37
CA VAL A 309 -6.55 -12.23 2.24
C VAL A 309 -7.03 -12.19 0.79
N MET A 310 -6.16 -11.85 -0.16
CA MET A 310 -6.56 -11.77 -1.56
C MET A 310 -7.01 -13.14 -2.12
N GLN A 311 -6.34 -14.23 -1.73
CA GLN A 311 -6.76 -15.59 -2.09
C GLN A 311 -8.08 -15.97 -1.42
N GLU A 312 -8.24 -15.65 -0.13
CA GLU A 312 -9.49 -15.89 0.59
C GLU A 312 -10.67 -15.23 -0.13
N TYR A 313 -10.53 -13.98 -0.59
CA TYR A 313 -11.57 -13.27 -1.33
C TYR A 313 -11.59 -13.58 -2.85
N GLY A 314 -10.90 -14.64 -3.29
CA GLY A 314 -11.02 -15.19 -4.64
C GLY A 314 -10.30 -14.42 -5.73
N ALA A 315 -9.28 -13.63 -5.40
CA ALA A 315 -8.48 -12.91 -6.39
C ALA A 315 -7.73 -13.89 -7.31
N VAL A 316 -7.98 -13.76 -8.61
CA VAL A 316 -7.22 -14.44 -9.68
C VAL A 316 -5.90 -13.72 -9.91
N ASN A 317 -5.94 -12.38 -9.92
CA ASN A 317 -4.78 -11.51 -10.01
C ASN A 317 -4.83 -10.50 -8.87
N ALA A 318 -3.69 -10.19 -8.26
CA ALA A 318 -3.58 -9.18 -7.22
C ALA A 318 -2.18 -8.56 -7.17
N ALA A 319 -2.13 -7.27 -6.85
CA ALA A 319 -0.91 -6.50 -6.69
C ALA A 319 -0.98 -5.57 -5.48
N ASN A 320 0.17 -5.40 -4.84
CA ASN A 320 0.37 -4.41 -3.80
C ASN A 320 0.60 -3.02 -4.42
N LEU A 321 -0.01 -2.00 -3.83
CA LEU A 321 0.10 -0.58 -4.18
C LEU A 321 0.98 0.15 -3.16
N ASP A 322 1.05 1.49 -3.28
CA ASP A 322 1.76 2.28 -2.29
C ASP A 322 1.17 2.09 -0.88
N GLY A 323 2.03 2.04 0.12
CA GLY A 323 1.70 1.61 1.48
C GLY A 323 2.03 2.64 2.54
N GLY A 324 2.19 2.16 3.77
CA GLY A 324 2.64 2.98 4.88
C GLY A 324 1.68 4.13 5.20
N SER A 325 2.18 5.36 5.28
CA SER A 325 1.30 6.51 5.53
C SER A 325 0.44 6.88 4.31
N SER A 326 0.66 6.32 3.13
CA SER A 326 -0.24 6.52 2.00
C SER A 326 -1.51 5.67 2.10
N SER A 327 -1.49 4.57 2.84
CA SER A 327 -2.61 3.65 2.97
C SER A 327 -3.84 4.32 3.60
N THR A 328 -4.89 4.47 2.81
CA THR A 328 -6.14 5.13 3.21
C THR A 328 -7.30 4.73 2.30
N MET A 329 -8.52 4.77 2.85
CA MET A 329 -9.76 4.44 2.16
C MET A 329 -10.83 5.49 2.47
N VAL A 330 -11.50 5.96 1.42
CA VAL A 330 -12.70 6.80 1.51
C VAL A 330 -13.87 6.02 0.90
N TYR A 331 -15.03 6.08 1.54
CA TYR A 331 -16.28 5.53 1.03
C TYR A 331 -17.46 6.36 1.53
N ASN A 332 -18.42 6.64 0.65
CA ASN A 332 -19.63 7.43 0.95
C ASN A 332 -19.35 8.77 1.65
N GLY A 333 -18.28 9.46 1.23
CA GLY A 333 -17.91 10.79 1.73
C GLY A 333 -17.18 10.78 3.09
N GLY A 334 -16.90 9.62 3.67
CA GLY A 334 -16.14 9.48 4.92
C GLY A 334 -14.85 8.69 4.75
N TYR A 335 -13.89 8.92 5.65
CA TYR A 335 -12.71 8.07 5.77
C TYR A 335 -13.09 6.78 6.50
N GLU A 336 -13.03 5.65 5.80
CA GLU A 336 -13.21 4.32 6.38
C GLU A 336 -11.90 3.77 6.97
N MET A 337 -10.78 4.16 6.37
CA MET A 337 -9.42 3.89 6.85
C MET A 337 -8.58 5.17 6.70
N THR A 338 -8.14 5.74 7.81
CA THR A 338 -7.31 6.96 7.82
C THR A 338 -5.83 6.62 7.65
N SER A 339 -5.06 7.55 7.09
CA SER A 339 -3.61 7.43 7.08
C SER A 339 -3.05 7.41 8.50
N VAL A 340 -2.00 6.61 8.72
CA VAL A 340 -1.20 6.72 9.94
C VAL A 340 -0.28 7.93 9.86
N THR A 341 -0.78 9.03 10.43
CA THR A 341 -0.02 10.23 10.74
C THR A 341 -0.21 10.63 12.19
N PHE A 342 0.82 11.22 12.79
CA PHE A 342 0.72 11.85 14.12
C PHE A 342 0.00 13.22 14.08
N TYR A 343 -0.29 13.75 12.88
CA TYR A 343 -0.63 15.16 12.69
C TYR A 343 -2.09 15.40 12.29
N TYR A 344 -2.74 14.43 11.64
CA TYR A 344 -4.06 14.61 11.07
C TYR A 344 -4.98 13.44 11.44
N GLN A 345 -5.92 13.70 12.34
CA GLN A 345 -7.05 12.80 12.57
C GLN A 345 -8.03 12.97 11.41
N ASN A 346 -8.54 11.86 10.87
CA ASN A 346 -9.53 11.86 9.77
C ASN A 346 -9.04 12.49 8.46
N SER A 347 -7.76 12.31 8.11
CA SER A 347 -7.24 12.74 6.82
C SER A 347 -6.27 11.70 6.23
N SER A 348 -5.80 11.96 5.00
CA SER A 348 -4.75 11.18 4.36
C SER A 348 -3.49 12.01 4.13
N TRP A 349 -2.40 11.34 3.75
CA TRP A 349 -1.31 12.04 3.06
C TRP A 349 -1.82 12.74 1.80
N LYS A 350 -1.04 13.71 1.33
CA LYS A 350 -1.28 14.30 0.02
C LYS A 350 -0.78 13.32 -1.03
N LEU A 351 -1.66 12.96 -1.94
CA LEU A 351 -1.43 11.97 -2.98
C LEU A 351 -1.60 12.63 -4.36
N PRO A 352 -0.87 12.19 -5.39
CA PRO A 352 -1.11 12.65 -6.75
C PRO A 352 -2.12 11.76 -7.49
N THR A 353 -2.26 10.50 -7.06
CA THR A 353 -3.08 9.47 -7.71
C THR A 353 -3.83 8.64 -6.69
N ALA A 354 -5.00 8.14 -7.10
CA ALA A 354 -5.86 7.26 -6.35
C ALA A 354 -6.59 6.30 -7.30
N PHE A 355 -6.89 5.09 -6.84
CA PHE A 355 -7.94 4.29 -7.47
C PHE A 355 -9.28 4.74 -6.90
N VAL A 356 -10.19 5.18 -7.77
CA VAL A 356 -11.49 5.71 -7.40
C VAL A 356 -12.61 4.86 -8.01
N VAL A 357 -13.75 4.80 -7.33
CA VAL A 357 -14.91 4.02 -7.75
C VAL A 357 -16.05 4.97 -8.13
N MET A 358 -16.40 4.99 -9.40
CA MET A 358 -17.50 5.79 -9.93
C MET A 358 -18.86 5.24 -9.47
N PRO A 359 -19.86 6.10 -9.21
CA PRO A 359 -21.24 5.64 -8.99
C PRO A 359 -21.77 4.91 -10.24
N LYS A 360 -22.81 4.10 -10.05
CA LYS A 360 -23.52 3.43 -11.16
C LYS A 360 -24.33 4.40 -12.02
#